data_AF-A0A0F4QJF9-F1
#
_entry.id   AF-A0A0F4QJF9-F1
#
_cell.length_a   1.000
_cell.length_b   1.000
_cell.length_c   1.000
_cell.angle_alpha   90.00
_cell.angle_beta   90.00
_cell.angle_gamma   90.00
#
_symmetry.space_group_name_H-M   'P 1'
#
loop_
_entity.id
_entity.type
_entity.pdbx_description
1 polymer ?
#
loop_
_entity_poly.entity_id
_entity_poly.type
_entity_poly.pdbx_seq_one_letter_code
_entity_poly.pdbx_strand_id
1 'polypeptide(L)'
;MTRPLYIYLSVLSFLTAFTHQLSAEELLVAKICPVQAEVKSSPTHLGILAFSKAWFHSSRSQASYIATDNATGVGLEIHFFSNINGQISGRNQAQCDKYRMLQVRKSNINLVNENINQLDIPPENTEPFYDGENLEHGRGNHYTPLDDTDKPWEGQVQRSSTLAIYDTPYISDAYGVEGEDITIMFETCVVCERENSYDQLLSCGQWGYTREYLGGMTGWTEPEFIPVSCNNVASDIFKNTIEYNESLSYHYWINWR
;
A
#
# COMPACT_ATOMS: atom_id res chain seq x y z
N MET A 1 54.21 -63.24 11.12
CA MET A 1 54.23 -61.85 11.60
C MET A 1 53.61 -60.98 10.50
N THR A 2 52.28 -60.84 10.44
CA THR A 2 51.40 -59.85 11.10
C THR A 2 51.22 -58.52 10.34
N ARG A 3 50.17 -58.50 9.49
CA ARG A 3 49.23 -57.38 9.11
C ARG A 3 49.78 -56.12 8.38
N PRO A 4 48.93 -55.25 7.76
CA PRO A 4 47.47 -55.30 7.57
C PRO A 4 46.92 -55.03 6.13
N LEU A 5 45.64 -55.38 6.02
CA LEU A 5 44.61 -54.99 5.05
C LEU A 5 44.35 -53.48 5.11
N TYR A 6 44.28 -52.76 3.98
CA TYR A 6 43.76 -51.39 3.94
C TYR A 6 42.40 -51.32 3.25
N ILE A 7 41.48 -50.79 4.06
CA ILE A 7 40.11 -50.36 3.83
C ILE A 7 40.11 -49.17 2.88
N TYR A 8 39.29 -49.17 1.83
CA TYR A 8 38.81 -47.93 1.21
C TYR A 8 37.30 -47.82 1.40
N LEU A 9 36.97 -47.17 2.51
CA LEU A 9 35.65 -46.62 2.81
C LEU A 9 35.51 -45.28 2.06
N SER A 10 34.37 -45.11 1.40
CA SER A 10 33.52 -43.92 1.51
C SER A 10 34.12 -42.55 1.18
N VAL A 11 33.85 -42.06 -0.04
CA VAL A 11 33.63 -40.62 -0.27
C VAL A 11 32.29 -40.46 -0.99
N LEU A 12 31.21 -40.65 -0.24
CA LEU A 12 29.87 -40.20 -0.61
C LEU A 12 29.58 -38.96 0.25
N SER A 13 30.36 -37.90 0.05
CA SER A 13 30.16 -36.63 0.73
C SER A 13 29.05 -35.85 0.02
N PHE A 14 27.84 -35.99 0.55
CA PHE A 14 26.99 -34.86 0.95
C PHE A 14 27.01 -33.65 0.01
N LEU A 15 26.39 -33.79 -1.17
CA LEU A 15 25.65 -32.68 -1.78
C LEU A 15 24.28 -32.61 -1.07
N THR A 16 24.28 -32.16 0.18
CA THR A 16 23.07 -31.59 0.77
C THR A 16 22.80 -30.31 0.01
N ALA A 17 21.94 -30.42 -0.99
CA ALA A 17 21.24 -29.31 -1.57
C ALA A 17 20.62 -28.51 -0.43
N PHE A 18 21.18 -27.35 -0.13
CA PHE A 18 20.46 -26.27 0.52
C PHE A 18 19.39 -25.81 -0.47
N THR A 19 18.32 -26.58 -0.57
CA THR A 19 17.05 -26.06 -1.06
C THR A 19 16.60 -25.09 0.02
N HIS A 20 17.03 -23.83 -0.09
CA HIS A 20 16.30 -22.75 0.55
C HIS A 20 14.87 -22.87 -0.01
N GLN A 21 13.98 -23.44 0.79
CA GLN A 21 12.56 -23.29 0.56
C GLN A 21 12.32 -21.78 0.66
N LEU A 22 12.22 -21.12 -0.48
CA LEU A 22 11.55 -19.83 -0.57
C LEU A 22 10.12 -20.10 -0.12
N SER A 23 9.90 -19.99 1.19
CA SER A 23 8.56 -19.87 1.71
C SER A 23 8.03 -18.59 1.13
N ALA A 24 7.01 -18.67 0.27
CA ALA A 24 6.29 -17.47 -0.13
C ALA A 24 5.76 -16.84 1.16
N GLU A 25 6.35 -15.73 1.59
CA GLU A 25 5.85 -15.03 2.77
C GLU A 25 4.41 -14.63 2.49
N GLU A 26 3.49 -15.13 3.30
CA GLU A 26 2.06 -14.92 3.08
C GLU A 26 1.70 -13.45 3.32
N LEU A 27 0.81 -12.89 2.50
CA LEU A 27 0.24 -11.58 2.76
C LEU A 27 -0.57 -11.66 4.06
N LEU A 28 -0.07 -11.02 5.12
CA LEU A 28 -0.79 -10.95 6.40
C LEU A 28 -1.92 -9.93 6.27
N VAL A 29 -3.15 -10.36 6.03
CA VAL A 29 -4.31 -9.46 5.88
C VAL A 29 -4.85 -9.03 7.24
N ALA A 30 -5.05 -7.73 7.44
CA ALA A 30 -5.66 -7.18 8.66
C ALA A 30 -7.09 -6.66 8.45
N LYS A 31 -7.38 -6.07 7.29
CA LYS A 31 -8.71 -5.53 6.97
C LYS A 31 -9.10 -5.84 5.53
N ILE A 32 -10.39 -6.08 5.32
CA ILE A 32 -10.98 -6.25 4.00
C ILE A 32 -12.17 -5.31 3.87
N CYS A 33 -12.18 -4.51 2.82
CA CYS A 33 -13.28 -3.62 2.44
C CYS A 33 -13.97 -4.15 1.17
N PRO A 34 -15.31 -4.21 1.12
CA PRO A 34 -16.01 -4.63 -0.08
C PRO A 34 -15.85 -3.57 -1.18
N VAL A 35 -15.62 -4.02 -2.41
CA VAL A 35 -15.63 -3.17 -3.60
C VAL A 35 -16.94 -3.38 -4.36
N GLN A 36 -17.70 -2.31 -4.54
CA GLN A 36 -19.03 -2.36 -5.11
C GLN A 36 -19.20 -1.28 -6.18
N ALA A 37 -20.06 -1.54 -7.16
CA ALA A 37 -20.57 -0.52 -8.06
C ALA A 37 -22.08 -0.56 -8.09
N GLU A 38 -22.70 0.61 -8.25
CA GLU A 38 -24.10 0.72 -8.60
C GLU A 38 -24.30 0.35 -10.08
N VAL A 39 -24.90 -0.82 -10.34
CA VAL A 39 -25.20 -1.31 -11.69
C VAL A 39 -26.71 -1.46 -11.81
N LYS A 40 -27.33 -0.71 -12.72
CA LYS A 40 -28.80 -0.69 -12.91
C LYS A 40 -29.57 -0.45 -11.61
N SER A 41 -29.08 0.48 -10.78
CA SER A 41 -29.66 0.85 -9.48
C SER A 41 -29.66 -0.30 -8.46
N SER A 42 -28.65 -1.17 -8.51
CA SER A 42 -28.42 -2.19 -7.49
C SER A 42 -26.92 -2.35 -7.20
N PRO A 43 -26.54 -2.45 -5.91
CA PRO A 43 -25.16 -2.64 -5.53
C PRO A 43 -24.68 -4.00 -6.02
N THR A 44 -23.63 -3.98 -6.83
CA THR A 44 -22.99 -5.16 -7.39
C THR A 44 -21.60 -5.30 -6.79
N HIS A 45 -21.35 -6.42 -6.13
CA HIS A 45 -20.03 -6.71 -5.58
C HIS A 45 -19.05 -7.07 -6.69
N LEU A 46 -17.98 -6.29 -6.82
CA LEU A 46 -16.94 -6.42 -7.84
C LEU A 46 -15.66 -7.07 -7.33
N GLY A 47 -15.47 -7.13 -6.01
CA GLY A 47 -14.24 -7.65 -5.42
C GLY A 47 -14.00 -7.13 -4.02
N ILE A 48 -12.76 -7.26 -3.56
CA ILE A 48 -12.34 -6.82 -2.23
C ILE A 48 -11.10 -5.94 -2.31
N LEU A 49 -11.02 -4.95 -1.42
CA LEU A 49 -9.84 -4.15 -1.15
C LEU A 49 -9.26 -4.63 0.19
N ALA A 50 -8.16 -5.38 0.12
CA ALA A 50 -7.49 -5.96 1.26
C ALA A 50 -6.32 -5.06 1.69
N PHE A 51 -6.24 -4.77 2.98
CA PHE A 51 -5.15 -4.05 3.61
C PHE A 51 -4.37 -5.04 4.48
N SER A 52 -3.05 -5.04 4.33
CA SER A 52 -2.19 -5.89 5.15
C SER A 52 -2.21 -5.47 6.61
N LYS A 53 -1.59 -6.28 7.46
CA LYS A 53 -1.07 -5.83 8.74
C LYS A 53 -0.06 -4.72 8.47
N ALA A 54 -0.20 -3.61 9.19
CA ALA A 54 0.78 -2.55 9.13
C ALA A 54 2.14 -3.05 9.67
N TRP A 55 3.22 -2.52 9.10
CA TRP A 55 4.55 -2.64 9.66
C TRP A 55 5.08 -1.25 10.02
N PHE A 56 6.18 -1.25 10.75
CA PHE A 56 6.87 -0.08 11.26
C PHE A 56 8.28 -0.07 10.70
N HIS A 57 8.85 1.12 10.49
CA HIS A 57 10.19 1.25 9.95
C HIS A 57 10.89 2.51 10.48
N SER A 58 12.21 2.50 10.50
CA SER A 58 13.05 3.65 10.86
C SER A 58 13.57 4.31 9.59
N SER A 59 12.97 5.44 9.21
CA SER A 59 13.34 6.22 8.01
C SER A 59 13.51 5.36 6.75
N ARG A 60 12.49 4.52 6.47
CA ARG A 60 12.49 3.53 5.38
C ARG A 60 13.60 2.49 5.50
N SER A 61 13.86 2.01 6.70
CA SER A 61 14.76 0.89 6.95
C SER A 61 14.33 0.10 8.17
N GLN A 62 14.92 -1.08 8.38
CA GLN A 62 14.74 -1.90 9.59
C GLN A 62 13.25 -2.21 9.87
N ALA A 63 12.52 -2.59 8.83
CA ALA A 63 11.09 -2.77 8.94
C ALA A 63 10.68 -4.02 9.72
N SER A 64 9.57 -3.93 10.46
CA SER A 64 9.08 -4.98 11.34
C SER A 64 7.57 -4.87 11.57
N TYR A 65 6.89 -6.01 11.77
CA TYR A 65 5.47 -6.04 12.15
C TYR A 65 5.19 -5.67 13.61
N ILE A 66 6.23 -5.34 14.36
CA ILE A 66 6.20 -4.86 15.74
C ILE A 66 7.00 -3.56 15.77
N ALA A 67 6.40 -2.50 16.32
CA ALA A 67 7.07 -1.22 16.47
C ALA A 67 8.35 -1.37 17.31
N THR A 68 9.37 -0.62 16.93
CA THR A 68 10.64 -0.51 17.64
C THR A 68 10.81 0.92 18.13
N ASP A 69 11.59 1.11 19.20
CA ASP A 69 11.82 2.42 19.81
C ASP A 69 12.30 3.50 18.82
N ASN A 70 12.91 3.12 17.70
CA ASN A 70 13.43 4.01 16.65
C ASN A 70 12.54 4.10 15.40
N ALA A 71 11.34 3.52 15.42
CA ALA A 71 10.41 3.58 14.30
C ALA A 71 9.96 5.04 14.08
N THR A 72 9.99 5.48 12.83
CA THR A 72 9.60 6.85 12.42
C THR A 72 8.42 6.86 11.46
N GLY A 73 8.02 5.71 10.95
CA GLY A 73 6.93 5.58 9.99
C GLY A 73 6.27 4.21 10.04
N VAL A 74 5.26 4.07 9.21
CA VAL A 74 4.48 2.84 9.04
C VAL A 74 4.43 2.49 7.57
N GLY A 75 4.14 1.23 7.25
CA GLY A 75 3.84 0.82 5.89
C GLY A 75 2.67 -0.14 5.81
N LEU A 76 2.11 -0.24 4.61
CA LEU A 76 0.92 -1.04 4.30
C LEU A 76 0.98 -1.57 2.87
N GLU A 77 0.62 -2.85 2.67
CA GLU A 77 0.29 -3.37 1.35
C GLU A 77 -1.22 -3.24 1.15
N ILE A 78 -1.64 -2.70 0.01
CA ILE A 78 -3.06 -2.52 -0.31
C ILE A 78 -3.33 -3.23 -1.64
N HIS A 79 -4.19 -4.23 -1.62
CA HIS A 79 -4.46 -5.12 -2.75
C HIS A 79 -5.95 -5.10 -3.11
N PHE A 80 -6.27 -4.72 -4.34
CA PHE A 80 -7.58 -4.95 -4.92
C PHE A 80 -7.61 -6.31 -5.63
N PHE A 81 -8.57 -7.14 -5.24
CA PHE A 81 -8.88 -8.42 -5.87
C PHE A 81 -10.27 -8.36 -6.47
N SER A 82 -10.36 -8.35 -7.80
CA SER A 82 -11.65 -8.45 -8.46
C SER A 82 -12.19 -9.89 -8.43
N ASN A 83 -13.49 -10.00 -8.21
CA ASN A 83 -14.23 -11.24 -8.41
C ASN A 83 -14.70 -11.34 -9.87
N ILE A 84 -15.45 -12.40 -10.21
CA ILE A 84 -15.93 -12.61 -11.58
C ILE A 84 -16.77 -11.45 -12.16
N ASN A 85 -17.46 -10.68 -11.31
CA ASN A 85 -18.23 -9.51 -11.75
C ASN A 85 -17.35 -8.30 -12.04
N GLY A 86 -16.24 -8.16 -11.32
CA GLY A 86 -15.25 -7.09 -11.49
C GLY A 86 -14.07 -7.49 -12.40
N GLN A 87 -14.14 -8.58 -13.15
CA GLN A 87 -13.11 -8.84 -14.16
C GLN A 87 -13.31 -7.90 -15.36
N ILE A 88 -12.26 -7.16 -15.75
CA ILE A 88 -12.29 -6.28 -16.93
C ILE A 88 -12.52 -7.07 -18.23
N SER A 89 -11.97 -8.29 -18.30
CA SER A 89 -12.27 -9.26 -19.33
C SER A 89 -13.30 -10.26 -18.82
N GLY A 90 -14.44 -10.39 -19.50
CA GLY A 90 -15.50 -11.33 -19.11
C GLY A 90 -16.77 -10.60 -18.70
N ARG A 91 -17.23 -10.79 -17.46
CA ARG A 91 -18.55 -10.27 -17.04
C ARG A 91 -18.58 -8.74 -16.95
N ASN A 92 -17.48 -8.13 -16.49
CA ASN A 92 -17.27 -6.68 -16.38
C ASN A 92 -18.54 -5.89 -16.08
N GLN A 93 -19.21 -6.19 -14.96
CA GLN A 93 -20.54 -5.66 -14.69
C GLN A 93 -20.55 -4.14 -14.53
N ALA A 94 -19.43 -3.57 -14.07
CA ALA A 94 -19.25 -2.13 -13.93
C ALA A 94 -18.71 -1.45 -15.20
N GLN A 95 -18.44 -2.21 -16.28
CA GLN A 95 -17.93 -1.70 -17.54
C GLN A 95 -16.68 -0.85 -17.36
N CYS A 96 -15.73 -1.35 -16.56
CA CYS A 96 -14.44 -0.71 -16.35
C CYS A 96 -13.50 -1.10 -17.50
N ASP A 97 -12.80 -0.13 -18.07
CA ASP A 97 -11.72 -0.41 -19.01
C ASP A 97 -10.44 -0.78 -18.23
N LYS A 98 -10.24 -0.15 -17.06
CA LYS A 98 -9.12 -0.41 -16.16
C LYS A 98 -9.51 -0.17 -14.71
N TYR A 99 -8.81 -0.82 -13.79
CA TYR A 99 -8.84 -0.46 -12.37
C TYR A 99 -7.60 0.33 -12.00
N ARG A 100 -7.81 1.43 -11.28
CA ARG A 100 -6.76 2.30 -10.75
C ARG A 100 -6.92 2.50 -9.25
N MET A 101 -5.87 2.99 -8.59
CA MET A 101 -5.93 3.43 -7.20
C MET A 101 -5.52 4.89 -7.10
N LEU A 102 -6.35 5.66 -6.43
CA LEU A 102 -6.05 7.01 -5.98
C LEU A 102 -5.76 6.96 -4.48
N GLN A 103 -4.80 7.76 -4.03
CA GLN A 103 -4.55 7.96 -2.62
C GLN A 103 -4.41 9.45 -2.36
N VAL A 104 -5.11 9.93 -1.34
CA VAL A 104 -4.91 11.27 -0.79
C VAL A 104 -4.28 11.15 0.58
N ARG A 105 -3.45 12.13 0.92
CA ARG A 105 -2.86 12.29 2.23
C ARG A 105 -3.38 13.55 2.88
N LYS A 106 -3.70 13.46 4.16
CA LYS A 106 -3.96 14.58 5.04
C LYS A 106 -2.94 14.60 6.18
N SER A 107 -2.33 15.75 6.40
CA SER A 107 -1.46 16.01 7.55
C SER A 107 -2.05 17.08 8.45
N ASN A 108 -1.80 17.01 9.76
CA ASN A 108 -2.11 18.11 10.67
C ASN A 108 -0.96 19.12 10.79
N ILE A 109 0.20 18.85 10.19
CA ILE A 109 1.37 19.74 10.18
C ILE A 109 1.62 20.35 8.80
N ASN A 110 2.25 21.52 8.80
CA ASN A 110 2.65 22.23 7.58
C ASN A 110 4.03 21.76 7.13
N LEU A 111 4.06 20.91 6.11
CA LEU A 111 5.28 20.45 5.45
C LEU A 111 5.70 21.48 4.39
N VAL A 112 7.01 21.73 4.26
CA VAL A 112 7.52 22.72 3.30
C VAL A 112 7.25 22.23 1.88
N ASN A 113 6.62 23.08 1.06
CA ASN A 113 6.20 22.79 -0.32
C ASN A 113 5.13 21.69 -0.44
N GLU A 114 4.37 21.43 0.62
CA GLU A 114 3.30 20.45 0.61
C GLU A 114 2.01 21.05 1.20
N ASN A 115 0.87 20.59 0.69
CA ASN A 115 -0.43 21.01 1.21
C ASN A 115 -0.89 20.07 2.34
N ILE A 116 -1.67 20.62 3.26
CA ILE A 116 -2.34 19.87 4.35
C ILE A 116 -3.10 18.67 3.78
N ASN A 117 -3.82 18.85 2.67
CA ASN A 117 -4.45 17.76 1.93
C ASN A 117 -3.88 17.78 0.50
N GLN A 118 -3.45 16.62 0.01
CA GLN A 118 -2.91 16.49 -1.34
C GLN A 118 -3.03 15.05 -1.85
N LEU A 119 -2.83 14.88 -3.16
CA LEU A 119 -2.58 13.55 -3.71
C LEU A 119 -1.28 13.02 -3.14
N ASP A 120 -1.28 11.74 -2.79
CA ASP A 120 -0.09 11.06 -2.30
C ASP A 120 0.73 10.49 -3.46
N ILE A 121 1.12 11.37 -4.38
CA ILE A 121 1.95 11.07 -5.55
C ILE A 121 2.94 12.22 -5.77
N PRO A 122 4.04 12.00 -6.52
CA PRO A 122 4.94 13.07 -6.92
C PRO A 122 4.21 14.15 -7.75
N PRO A 123 4.46 15.46 -7.50
CA PRO A 123 3.77 16.55 -8.19
C PRO A 123 4.03 16.60 -9.70
N GLU A 124 5.09 15.95 -10.20
CA GLU A 124 5.42 15.82 -11.61
C GLU A 124 4.59 14.77 -12.36
N ASN A 125 3.84 13.92 -11.66
CA ASN A 125 3.03 12.89 -12.31
C ASN A 125 1.86 13.53 -13.07
N THR A 126 1.72 13.15 -14.35
CA THR A 126 0.65 13.66 -15.23
C THR A 126 -0.72 13.07 -14.93
N GLU A 127 -0.77 11.91 -14.26
CA GLU A 127 -1.99 11.25 -13.84
C GLU A 127 -2.06 11.17 -12.31
N PRO A 128 -3.26 11.28 -11.71
CA PRO A 128 -3.41 11.34 -10.25
C PRO A 128 -3.29 10.00 -9.54
N PHE A 129 -2.94 8.93 -10.24
CA PHE A 129 -3.02 7.58 -9.72
C PHE A 129 -1.72 7.12 -9.07
N TYR A 130 -1.85 6.48 -7.91
CA TYR A 130 -0.73 5.91 -7.17
C TYR A 130 -0.10 4.74 -7.94
N ASP A 131 -0.88 4.04 -8.76
CA ASP A 131 -0.42 2.92 -9.58
C ASP A 131 0.23 3.34 -10.92
N GLY A 132 0.94 4.48 -10.89
CA GLY A 132 1.75 5.02 -11.98
C GLY A 132 3.21 4.57 -11.92
N GLU A 133 3.98 4.81 -12.99
CA GLU A 133 5.33 4.23 -13.19
C GLU A 133 6.38 4.61 -12.11
N ASN A 134 6.20 5.76 -11.44
CA ASN A 134 7.18 6.28 -10.46
C ASN A 134 6.93 5.80 -9.02
N LEU A 135 5.96 4.91 -8.80
CA LEU A 135 5.54 4.46 -7.47
C LEU A 135 5.51 2.93 -7.37
N GLU A 136 5.60 2.42 -6.15
CA GLU A 136 5.61 1.00 -5.87
C GLU A 136 4.22 0.38 -6.00
N HIS A 137 4.00 -0.35 -7.10
CA HIS A 137 2.71 -0.97 -7.41
C HIS A 137 2.88 -2.29 -8.15
N GLY A 138 1.77 -3.03 -8.31
CA GLY A 138 1.75 -4.32 -8.99
C GLY A 138 0.41 -4.67 -9.61
N ARG A 139 0.41 -5.50 -10.67
CA ARG A 139 -0.81 -5.92 -11.37
C ARG A 139 -0.74 -7.38 -11.77
N GLY A 140 -1.87 -8.08 -11.69
CA GLY A 140 -1.94 -9.51 -11.98
C GLY A 140 -0.96 -10.30 -11.11
N ASN A 141 -0.28 -11.26 -11.71
CA ASN A 141 0.86 -11.92 -11.09
C ASN A 141 2.09 -11.02 -11.19
N HIS A 142 2.60 -10.58 -10.06
CA HIS A 142 3.72 -9.66 -9.99
C HIS A 142 4.65 -10.01 -8.82
N TYR A 143 5.80 -9.39 -8.79
CA TYR A 143 6.69 -9.41 -7.64
C TYR A 143 6.47 -8.13 -6.82
N THR A 144 6.64 -8.22 -5.50
CA THR A 144 6.74 -7.04 -4.62
C THR A 144 7.88 -6.12 -5.08
N PRO A 145 7.95 -4.87 -4.60
CA PRO A 145 9.01 -3.94 -4.94
C PRO A 145 10.41 -4.54 -4.76
N LEU A 146 11.35 -4.08 -5.60
CA LEU A 146 12.74 -4.55 -5.56
C LEU A 146 13.46 -4.07 -4.29
N ASP A 147 13.13 -2.86 -3.84
CA ASP A 147 13.60 -2.34 -2.55
C ASP A 147 12.74 -2.94 -1.44
N ASP A 148 13.38 -3.74 -0.60
CA ASP A 148 12.80 -4.43 0.55
C ASP A 148 13.31 -3.85 1.88
N THR A 149 14.16 -2.82 1.85
CA THR A 149 14.84 -2.31 3.05
C THR A 149 13.87 -1.77 4.09
N ASP A 150 12.74 -1.24 3.63
CA ASP A 150 11.63 -0.70 4.40
C ASP A 150 10.43 -1.66 4.49
N LYS A 151 10.62 -2.94 4.11
CA LYS A 151 9.59 -3.98 4.15
C LYS A 151 9.94 -5.07 5.19
N PRO A 152 8.94 -5.67 5.86
CA PRO A 152 9.17 -6.67 6.90
C PRO A 152 9.52 -8.07 6.36
N TRP A 153 9.66 -8.21 5.03
CA TRP A 153 10.00 -9.43 4.31
C TRP A 153 11.31 -9.23 3.54
N GLU A 154 12.04 -10.32 3.28
CA GLU A 154 13.29 -10.28 2.52
C GLU A 154 13.08 -10.69 1.06
N GLY A 155 13.65 -9.91 0.15
CA GLY A 155 13.63 -10.09 -1.27
C GLY A 155 12.26 -9.84 -1.92
N GLN A 156 12.18 -10.16 -3.20
CA GLN A 156 10.93 -10.07 -3.95
C GLN A 156 10.06 -11.30 -3.69
N VAL A 157 8.87 -11.06 -3.16
CA VAL A 157 7.83 -12.09 -2.96
C VAL A 157 6.86 -12.05 -4.14
N GLN A 158 6.44 -13.22 -4.62
CA GLN A 158 5.42 -13.28 -5.66
C GLN A 158 4.03 -13.01 -5.05
N ARG A 159 3.29 -12.07 -5.65
CA ARG A 159 1.93 -11.70 -5.30
C ARG A 159 1.01 -11.88 -6.52
N SER A 160 -0.28 -12.03 -6.27
CA SER A 160 -1.31 -12.04 -7.29
C SER A 160 -2.44 -11.15 -6.83
N SER A 161 -2.79 -10.12 -7.59
CA SER A 161 -3.93 -9.25 -7.32
C SER A 161 -4.36 -8.56 -8.61
N THR A 162 -5.56 -7.96 -8.66
CA THR A 162 -5.95 -7.16 -9.82
C THR A 162 -5.08 -5.89 -9.90
N LEU A 163 -4.85 -5.27 -8.75
CA LEU A 163 -3.97 -4.14 -8.57
C LEU A 163 -3.47 -4.12 -7.12
N ALA A 164 -2.22 -3.76 -6.90
CA ALA A 164 -1.62 -3.55 -5.58
C ALA A 164 -0.83 -2.25 -5.54
N ILE A 165 -0.78 -1.60 -4.39
CA ILE A 165 0.17 -0.56 -4.04
C ILE A 165 0.89 -0.92 -2.74
N TYR A 166 2.14 -0.48 -2.63
CA TYR A 166 3.02 -0.72 -1.49
C TYR A 166 3.46 0.64 -0.95
N ASP A 167 2.93 1.03 0.20
CA ASP A 167 3.14 2.38 0.71
C ASP A 167 3.92 2.36 2.03
N THR A 168 4.92 3.22 2.14
CA THR A 168 5.84 3.34 3.29
C THR A 168 6.06 4.79 3.71
N PRO A 169 4.99 5.47 4.17
CA PRO A 169 5.08 6.86 4.58
C PRO A 169 5.86 7.03 5.88
N TYR A 170 6.62 8.12 5.94
CA TYR A 170 7.13 8.67 7.19
C TYR A 170 7.24 10.19 7.09
N ILE A 171 7.39 10.82 8.25
CA ILE A 171 7.71 12.23 8.35
C ILE A 171 8.99 12.40 9.15
N SER A 172 9.85 13.29 8.63
CA SER A 172 11.08 13.69 9.27
C SER A 172 10.81 14.46 10.56
N ASP A 173 11.64 14.16 11.56
CA ASP A 173 11.64 14.79 12.88
C ASP A 173 11.79 16.31 12.83
N ALA A 174 12.37 16.83 11.75
CA ALA A 174 12.59 18.26 11.54
C ALA A 174 11.28 19.09 11.49
N TYR A 175 10.13 18.44 11.32
CA TYR A 175 8.82 19.09 11.23
C TYR A 175 7.99 19.02 12.53
N GLY A 176 8.52 18.42 13.60
CA GLY A 176 7.84 18.33 14.89
C GLY A 176 7.81 19.67 15.65
N VAL A 177 6.69 19.91 16.37
CA VAL A 177 6.51 21.06 17.29
C VAL A 177 6.19 20.52 18.68
N GLU A 178 7.03 20.84 19.69
CA GLU A 178 7.00 20.16 21.00
C GLU A 178 5.62 20.25 21.64
N GLY A 179 5.05 19.10 22.03
CA GLY A 179 3.70 19.01 22.57
C GLY A 179 2.57 18.97 21.53
N GLU A 180 2.90 18.92 20.23
CA GLU A 180 1.95 18.70 19.14
C GLU A 180 2.20 17.34 18.48
N ASP A 181 1.17 16.50 18.43
CA ASP A 181 1.23 15.24 17.71
C ASP A 181 1.33 15.49 16.21
N ILE A 182 2.08 14.65 15.49
CA ILE A 182 1.96 14.54 14.04
C ILE A 182 0.98 13.41 13.74
N THR A 183 -0.09 13.73 13.04
CA THR A 183 -1.06 12.75 12.55
C THR A 183 -1.15 12.83 11.04
N ILE A 184 -0.90 11.69 10.39
CA ILE A 184 -1.04 11.53 8.94
C ILE A 184 -2.11 10.50 8.66
N MET A 185 -3.08 10.93 7.86
CA MET A 185 -4.20 10.10 7.42
C MET A 185 -4.12 9.93 5.91
N PHE A 186 -4.40 8.73 5.46
CA PHE A 186 -4.50 8.35 4.07
C PHE A 186 -5.92 7.87 3.78
N GLU A 187 -6.39 8.17 2.58
CA GLU A 187 -7.59 7.55 2.03
C GLU A 187 -7.27 7.01 0.65
N THR A 188 -7.32 5.69 0.52
CA THR A 188 -7.01 4.96 -0.70
C THR A 188 -8.31 4.46 -1.32
N CYS A 189 -8.61 4.85 -2.56
CA CYS A 189 -9.82 4.47 -3.25
C CYS A 189 -9.53 3.69 -4.54
N VAL A 190 -10.34 2.65 -4.79
CA VAL A 190 -10.35 1.95 -6.08
C VAL A 190 -11.22 2.70 -7.05
N VAL A 191 -10.69 2.96 -8.25
CA VAL A 191 -11.36 3.63 -9.35
C VAL A 191 -11.59 2.63 -10.49
N CYS A 192 -12.82 2.62 -10.99
CA CYS A 192 -13.19 2.06 -12.29
C CYS A 192 -12.97 3.14 -13.35
N GLU A 193 -11.87 3.04 -14.09
CA GLU A 193 -11.51 3.96 -15.16
C GLU A 193 -12.23 3.56 -16.46
N ARG A 194 -12.74 4.55 -17.20
CA ARG A 194 -13.49 4.36 -18.45
C ARG A 194 -13.06 5.39 -19.50
N GLU A 195 -12.79 4.95 -20.73
CA GLU A 195 -12.32 5.81 -21.82
C GLU A 195 -13.43 6.72 -22.36
N ASN A 196 -14.68 6.23 -22.39
CA ASN A 196 -15.81 6.90 -23.05
C ASN A 196 -16.92 7.36 -22.09
N SER A 197 -16.66 7.39 -20.79
CA SER A 197 -17.63 7.82 -19.78
C SER A 197 -16.91 8.23 -18.50
N TYR A 198 -17.62 8.82 -17.55
CA TYR A 198 -17.04 9.17 -16.27
C TYR A 198 -16.53 7.93 -15.51
N ASP A 199 -15.35 8.09 -14.91
CA ASP A 199 -14.77 7.18 -13.95
C ASP A 199 -15.67 7.07 -12.71
N GLN A 200 -15.58 5.95 -12.00
CA GLN A 200 -16.37 5.73 -10.79
C GLN A 200 -15.50 5.24 -9.65
N LEU A 201 -15.65 5.88 -8.49
CA LEU A 201 -15.09 5.40 -7.23
C LEU A 201 -15.93 4.24 -6.71
N LEU A 202 -15.27 3.14 -6.35
CA LEU A 202 -15.94 1.88 -6.01
C LEU A 202 -15.92 1.56 -4.52
N SER A 203 -14.82 1.94 -3.86
CA SER A 203 -14.58 1.67 -2.44
C SER A 203 -13.34 2.41 -2.00
N CYS A 204 -13.32 2.81 -0.74
CA CYS A 204 -12.20 3.49 -0.11
C CYS A 204 -11.86 2.85 1.23
N GLY A 205 -10.59 2.94 1.63
CA GLY A 205 -10.16 2.66 2.99
C GLY A 205 -9.37 3.83 3.55
N GLN A 206 -9.69 4.21 4.79
CA GLN A 206 -8.97 5.23 5.53
C GLN A 206 -8.06 4.57 6.56
N TRP A 207 -6.82 5.04 6.64
CA TRP A 207 -5.81 4.54 7.56
C TRP A 207 -4.80 5.65 7.86
N GLY A 208 -3.88 5.42 8.79
CA GLY A 208 -2.90 6.44 9.10
C GLY A 208 -2.01 6.07 10.27
N TYR A 209 -1.34 7.06 10.81
CA TYR A 209 -0.59 6.94 12.05
C TYR A 209 -0.52 8.27 12.77
N THR A 210 -0.32 8.21 14.09
CA THR A 210 -0.01 9.37 14.91
C THR A 210 1.32 9.16 15.63
N ARG A 211 2.06 10.23 15.89
CA ARG A 211 3.31 10.20 16.64
C ARG A 211 3.40 11.44 17.52
N GLU A 212 3.64 11.23 18.81
CA GLU A 212 3.78 12.33 19.77
C GLU A 212 5.19 12.91 19.66
N TYR A 213 5.30 14.23 19.50
CA TYR A 213 6.58 14.93 19.49
C TYR A 213 6.96 15.43 20.88
N LEU A 214 7.97 14.80 21.47
CA LEU A 214 8.42 15.06 22.84
C LEU A 214 9.49 16.14 22.95
N GLY A 215 10.05 16.61 21.82
CA GLY A 215 11.14 17.60 21.80
C GLY A 215 12.51 17.06 22.28
N GLY A 216 13.58 17.85 22.10
CA GLY A 216 14.93 17.53 22.60
C GLY A 216 15.70 16.43 21.82
N MET A 217 16.63 15.74 22.49
CA MET A 217 17.56 14.76 21.90
C MET A 217 16.98 13.35 21.68
N THR A 218 15.74 13.08 22.12
CA THR A 218 15.08 11.75 22.09
C THR A 218 13.67 11.85 21.49
N GLY A 219 13.46 12.78 20.56
CA GLY A 219 12.24 13.57 20.46
C GLY A 219 10.94 12.93 19.94
N TRP A 220 10.73 11.61 19.96
CA TRP A 220 9.45 11.03 19.51
C TRP A 220 9.05 9.77 20.26
N THR A 221 7.74 9.52 20.33
CA THR A 221 7.21 8.19 20.63
C THR A 221 7.23 7.30 19.38
N GLU A 222 7.06 5.99 19.58
CA GLU A 222 6.79 5.07 18.49
C GLU A 222 5.49 5.50 17.77
N PRO A 223 5.42 5.41 16.44
CA PRO A 223 4.20 5.70 15.71
C PRO A 223 3.08 4.72 16.12
N GLU A 224 1.93 5.27 16.46
CA GLU A 224 0.71 4.50 16.71
C GLU A 224 -0.08 4.40 15.40
N PHE A 225 -0.27 3.18 14.90
CA PHE A 225 -1.05 2.93 13.69
C PHE A 225 -2.54 3.18 13.93
N ILE A 226 -3.15 3.98 13.07
CA ILE A 226 -4.60 4.23 13.05
C ILE A 226 -5.25 3.15 12.17
N PRO A 227 -6.08 2.25 12.74
CA PRO A 227 -6.60 1.10 12.02
C PRO A 227 -7.45 1.45 10.80
N VAL A 228 -7.43 0.56 9.83
CA VAL A 228 -8.17 0.74 8.57
C VAL A 228 -9.68 0.76 8.82
N SER A 229 -10.34 1.83 8.38
CA SER A 229 -11.79 1.95 8.28
C SER A 229 -12.23 1.84 6.82
N CYS A 230 -13.30 1.09 6.56
CA CYS A 230 -13.85 0.92 5.21
C CYS A 230 -14.95 1.93 4.94
N ASN A 231 -14.89 2.57 3.76
CA ASN A 231 -15.90 3.50 3.29
C ASN A 231 -16.39 3.07 1.91
N ASN A 232 -17.71 3.03 1.73
CA ASN A 232 -18.31 2.73 0.41
C ASN A 232 -18.29 3.94 -0.53
N VAL A 233 -18.00 5.14 0.00
CA VAL A 233 -17.90 6.39 -0.74
C VAL A 233 -16.67 7.15 -0.27
N ALA A 234 -16.08 7.94 -1.17
CA ALA A 234 -14.99 8.84 -0.81
C ALA A 234 -15.44 9.93 0.17
N SER A 235 -14.59 10.29 1.11
CA SER A 235 -14.83 11.40 2.04
C SER A 235 -14.82 12.76 1.34
N ASP A 236 -15.43 13.78 1.95
CA ASP A 236 -15.40 15.14 1.40
C ASP A 236 -13.97 15.68 1.28
N ILE A 237 -13.06 15.29 2.17
CA ILE A 237 -11.65 15.65 2.09
C ILE A 237 -11.04 15.06 0.81
N PHE A 238 -11.32 13.79 0.52
CA PHE A 238 -10.86 13.14 -0.70
C PHE A 238 -11.39 13.87 -1.94
N LYS A 239 -12.70 14.11 -2.01
CA LYS A 239 -13.34 14.79 -3.15
C LYS A 239 -12.73 16.16 -3.41
N ASN A 240 -12.66 16.99 -2.37
CA ASN A 240 -12.08 18.32 -2.45
C ASN A 240 -10.61 18.28 -2.87
N THR A 241 -9.83 17.31 -2.37
CA THR A 241 -8.41 17.18 -2.74
C THR A 241 -8.24 16.88 -4.22
N ILE A 242 -9.10 16.06 -4.81
CA ILE A 242 -9.06 15.78 -6.25
C ILE A 242 -9.56 16.98 -7.07
N GLU A 243 -10.65 17.63 -6.64
CA GLU A 243 -11.25 18.77 -7.35
C GLU A 243 -10.34 20.00 -7.37
N TYR A 244 -9.65 20.30 -6.27
CA TYR A 244 -8.81 21.49 -6.12
C TYR A 244 -7.33 21.24 -6.42
N ASN A 245 -6.96 20.05 -6.91
CA ASN A 245 -5.61 19.84 -7.39
C ASN A 245 -5.41 20.59 -8.72
N GLU A 246 -4.92 21.83 -8.64
CA GLU A 246 -4.77 22.77 -9.75
C GLU A 246 -3.90 22.26 -10.91
N SER A 247 -3.15 21.16 -10.69
CA SER A 247 -2.26 20.58 -11.69
C SER A 247 -2.93 19.57 -12.64
N LEU A 248 -4.16 19.10 -12.36
CA LEU A 248 -4.75 17.95 -13.07
C LEU A 248 -6.18 18.20 -13.57
N SER A 249 -6.38 18.06 -14.90
CA SER A 249 -7.70 18.09 -15.55
C SER A 249 -8.58 16.86 -15.23
N TYR A 250 -8.07 15.91 -14.46
CA TYR A 250 -8.71 14.63 -14.18
C TYR A 250 -10.00 14.75 -13.36
N HIS A 251 -10.16 15.81 -12.55
CA HIS A 251 -11.38 16.01 -11.76
C HIS A 251 -12.66 16.10 -12.60
N TYR A 252 -12.56 16.52 -13.87
CA TYR A 252 -13.69 16.55 -14.81
C TYR A 252 -14.15 15.17 -15.27
N TRP A 253 -13.38 14.11 -15.00
CA TRP A 253 -13.64 12.77 -15.50
C TRP A 253 -14.18 11.82 -14.42
N ILE A 254 -14.34 12.24 -13.16
CA ILE A 254 -14.86 11.40 -12.08
C ILE A 254 -16.36 11.65 -11.85
N ASN A 255 -17.14 10.58 -11.79
CA ASN A 255 -18.49 10.60 -11.26
C ASN A 255 -18.48 10.41 -9.74
N TRP A 256 -18.84 11.47 -9.02
CA TRP A 256 -18.92 11.50 -7.55
C TRP A 256 -20.27 11.01 -6.97
N ARG A 257 -21.22 10.63 -7.84
CA ARG A 257 -22.58 10.22 -7.48
C ARG A 257 -22.75 8.71 -7.33
#